data_AF-A0A7C3IBU9-F1
#
_entry.id   AF-A0A7C3IBU9-F1
#
_cell.length_a   1.000
_cell.length_b   1.000
_cell.length_c   1.000
_cell.angle_alpha   90.00
_cell.angle_beta   90.00
_cell.angle_gamma   90.00
#
_symmetry.space_group_name_H-M   'P 1'
#
loop_
_entity.id
_entity.type
_entity.pdbx_description
1 polymer ?
#
loop_
_entity_poly.entity_id
_entity_poly.type
_entity_poly.pdbx_seq_one_letter_code
_entity_poly.pdbx_strand_id
1 'polypeptide(L)'
;MIGEKKFPGFTSKYNGKTYHQGVDCWVVEATPKRKPWYYSKRIVWIDKRHGGNIFDEIYDPLGKKFKVVLKVYDIWPEKNCVPQVHLEVYDLNTGHSTINEIGNIKFNTSQDENFFTEKTLMRTKW
;
A
#
# COMPACT_ATOMS: atom_id res chain seq x y z
N MET A 1 6.24 -9.12 -15.51
CA MET A 1 5.01 -9.68 -14.92
C MET A 1 5.28 -11.15 -14.61
N ILE A 2 4.99 -11.62 -13.39
CA ILE A 2 5.20 -13.02 -12.98
C ILE A 2 4.05 -13.91 -13.46
N GLY A 3 2.83 -13.38 -13.48
CA GLY A 3 1.67 -14.09 -13.99
C GLY A 3 0.37 -13.58 -13.39
N GLU A 4 -0.67 -14.41 -13.49
CA GLU A 4 -2.01 -14.13 -13.00
C GLU A 4 -2.40 -15.20 -11.99
N LYS A 5 -2.89 -14.79 -10.82
CA LYS A 5 -3.19 -15.71 -9.71
C LYS A 5 -4.37 -15.18 -8.90
N LYS A 6 -5.15 -16.09 -8.29
CA LYS A 6 -6.07 -15.73 -7.22
C LYS A 6 -5.27 -15.44 -5.95
N PHE A 7 -5.53 -14.31 -5.30
CA PHE A 7 -4.90 -13.96 -4.04
C PHE A 7 -5.41 -14.90 -2.94
N PRO A 8 -4.52 -15.55 -2.17
CA PRO A 8 -4.93 -16.47 -1.10
C PRO A 8 -5.64 -15.77 0.07
N GLY A 9 -5.57 -14.44 0.12
CA GLY A 9 -6.02 -13.64 1.25
C GLY A 9 -4.88 -13.38 2.23
N PHE A 10 -5.02 -12.30 3.01
CA PHE A 10 -4.08 -11.96 4.07
C PHE A 10 -4.83 -11.68 5.36
N THR A 11 -4.46 -12.39 6.43
CA THR A 11 -5.01 -12.16 7.77
C THR A 11 -4.21 -11.07 8.47
N SER A 12 -4.85 -9.94 8.72
CA SER A 12 -4.30 -8.79 9.43
C SER A 12 -3.78 -9.19 10.81
N LYS A 13 -2.58 -8.72 11.17
CA LYS A 13 -2.03 -8.88 12.53
C LYS A 13 -2.68 -7.91 13.51
N TYR A 14 -3.22 -6.81 13.01
CA TYR A 14 -3.88 -5.81 13.84
C TYR A 14 -5.27 -6.23 14.31
N ASN A 15 -6.13 -6.68 13.39
CA ASN A 15 -7.55 -6.93 13.70
C ASN A 15 -8.00 -8.38 13.44
N GLY A 16 -7.11 -9.26 12.97
CA GLY A 16 -7.42 -10.67 12.74
C GLY A 16 -8.35 -10.96 11.56
N LYS A 17 -8.80 -9.94 10.82
CA LYS A 17 -9.65 -10.11 9.64
C LYS A 17 -8.81 -10.57 8.44
N THR A 18 -9.37 -11.49 7.66
CA THR A 18 -8.81 -11.88 6.36
C THR A 18 -9.32 -10.96 5.25
N TYR A 19 -8.39 -10.37 4.50
CA TYR A 19 -8.67 -9.45 3.41
C TYR A 19 -8.35 -10.07 2.05
N HIS A 20 -9.13 -9.68 1.04
CA HIS A 20 -8.89 -9.93 -0.39
C HIS A 20 -8.83 -11.41 -0.84
N GLN A 21 -9.33 -12.33 -0.02
CA GLN A 21 -9.31 -13.76 -0.37
C GLN A 21 -10.08 -14.03 -1.67
N GLY A 22 -9.45 -14.75 -2.60
CA GLY A 22 -10.05 -15.16 -3.87
C GLY A 22 -10.06 -14.10 -4.97
N VAL A 23 -9.55 -12.89 -4.70
CA VAL A 23 -9.45 -11.80 -5.69
C VAL A 23 -8.51 -12.20 -6.83
N ASP A 24 -8.94 -12.02 -8.07
CA ASP A 24 -8.10 -12.25 -9.25
C ASP A 24 -7.08 -11.12 -9.38
N CYS A 25 -5.79 -11.48 -9.43
CA CYS A 25 -4.70 -10.52 -9.43
C CYS A 25 -3.73 -10.73 -10.59
N TRP A 26 -3.13 -9.63 -11.04
CA TRP A 26 -1.82 -9.67 -11.67
C TRP A 26 -0.74 -9.70 -10.58
N VAL A 27 0.29 -10.52 -10.78
CA VAL A 27 1.45 -10.61 -9.90
C VAL A 27 2.67 -10.12 -10.64
N VAL A 28 3.33 -9.10 -10.10
CA VAL A 28 4.45 -8.42 -10.78
C VAL A 28 5.66 -8.38 -9.85
N GLU A 29 6.82 -8.78 -10.37
CA GLU A 29 8.09 -8.47 -9.73
C GLU A 29 8.52 -7.06 -10.14
N ALA A 30 8.79 -6.21 -9.16
CA ALA A 30 9.22 -4.83 -9.36
C ALA A 30 10.58 -4.60 -8.68
N THR A 31 11.56 -4.13 -9.45
CA THR A 31 12.92 -3.82 -9.00
C THR A 31 13.11 -2.31 -8.98
N PRO A 32 13.67 -1.72 -7.90
CA PRO A 32 13.91 -0.28 -7.85
C PRO A 32 14.93 0.13 -8.91
N LYS A 33 14.66 1.24 -9.61
CA LYS A 33 15.60 1.82 -10.59
C LYS A 33 16.77 2.55 -9.92
N ARG A 34 16.50 3.23 -8.80
CA ARG A 34 17.51 4.00 -8.05
C ARG A 34 18.40 3.05 -7.25
N LYS A 35 19.70 3.35 -7.23
CA LYS A 35 20.70 2.66 -6.39
C LYS A 35 21.52 3.70 -5.62
N PRO A 36 21.85 3.48 -4.34
CA PRO A 36 21.40 2.37 -3.50
C PRO A 36 19.90 2.49 -3.15
N TRP A 37 19.29 1.37 -2.78
CA TRP A 37 17.90 1.32 -2.30
C TRP A 37 17.77 0.30 -1.17
N TYR A 38 16.74 0.45 -0.33
CA TYR A 38 16.57 -0.34 0.89
C TYR A 38 15.94 -1.72 0.68
N TYR A 39 15.52 -2.06 -0.54
CA TYR A 39 15.05 -3.39 -0.92
C TYR A 39 15.61 -3.79 -2.29
N SER A 40 15.78 -5.09 -2.53
CA SER A 40 16.17 -5.62 -3.84
C SER A 40 15.00 -5.68 -4.80
N LYS A 41 13.81 -6.07 -4.32
CA LYS A 41 12.60 -6.21 -5.13
C LYS A 41 11.32 -6.20 -4.29
N ARG A 42 10.21 -6.07 -5.00
CA ARG A 42 8.85 -6.27 -4.48
C ARG A 42 8.10 -7.27 -5.35
N ILE A 43 7.29 -8.12 -4.73
CA ILE A 43 6.23 -8.87 -5.40
C ILE A 43 4.94 -8.13 -5.12
N VAL A 44 4.37 -7.54 -6.18
CA VAL A 44 3.22 -6.66 -6.12
C VAL A 44 2.01 -7.41 -6.63
N TRP A 45 0.96 -7.47 -5.80
CA TRP A 45 -0.33 -8.05 -6.13
C TRP A 45 -1.29 -6.92 -6.48
N ILE A 46 -1.82 -6.95 -7.71
CA ILE A 46 -2.67 -5.91 -8.27
C ILE A 46 -4.03 -6.54 -8.59
N ASP A 47 -5.09 -6.05 -7.95
CA ASP A 47 -6.47 -6.46 -8.23
C ASP A 47 -6.81 -6.17 -9.69
N LYS A 48 -7.30 -7.20 -10.40
CA LYS A 48 -7.69 -7.06 -11.81
C LYS A 48 -8.93 -6.21 -12.02
N ARG A 49 -9.79 -6.12 -11.02
CA ARG A 49 -11.07 -5.41 -11.16
C ARG A 49 -10.88 -3.90 -11.15
N HIS A 50 -10.06 -3.38 -10.23
CA HIS A 50 -9.89 -1.93 -10.07
C HIS A 50 -8.45 -1.45 -10.34
N GLY A 51 -7.50 -2.36 -10.62
CA GLY A 51 -6.10 -2.01 -10.86
C GLY A 51 -5.33 -1.55 -9.61
N GLY A 52 -5.94 -1.69 -8.43
CA GLY A 52 -5.33 -1.28 -7.16
C GLY A 52 -4.30 -2.30 -6.67
N ASN A 53 -3.19 -1.82 -6.10
CA ASN A 53 -2.21 -2.68 -5.45
C ASN A 53 -2.68 -3.07 -4.05
N ILE A 54 -3.17 -4.29 -3.88
CA ILE A 54 -3.79 -4.75 -2.63
C ILE A 54 -2.80 -5.40 -1.64
N PHE A 55 -1.66 -5.88 -2.12
CA PHE A 55 -0.65 -6.52 -1.27
C PHE A 55 0.76 -6.42 -1.85
N ASP A 56 1.77 -6.31 -0.99
CA ASP A 56 3.18 -6.37 -1.36
C ASP A 56 3.96 -7.36 -0.48
N GLU A 57 4.90 -8.06 -1.11
CA GLU A 57 6.00 -8.73 -0.43
C GLU A 57 7.30 -7.99 -0.76
N ILE A 58 8.05 -7.57 0.27
CA ILE A 58 9.26 -6.77 0.10
C ILE A 58 10.48 -7.59 0.53
N TYR A 59 11.49 -7.61 -0.33
CA TYR A 59 12.70 -8.41 -0.19
C TYR A 59 13.91 -7.52 0.06
N ASP A 60 14.71 -7.85 1.05
CA ASP A 60 15.92 -7.11 1.42
C ASP A 60 17.01 -7.25 0.33
N PRO A 61 18.13 -6.51 0.42
CA PRO A 61 19.21 -6.62 -0.56
C PRO A 61 19.79 -8.04 -0.74
N LEU A 62 19.63 -8.92 0.25
CA LEU A 62 20.08 -10.32 0.22
C LEU A 62 19.03 -11.28 -0.35
N GLY A 63 17.85 -10.77 -0.74
CA GLY A 63 16.77 -11.55 -1.31
C GLY A 63 15.91 -12.27 -0.26
N LYS A 64 16.02 -11.93 1.03
CA LYS A 64 15.11 -12.42 2.07
C LYS A 64 13.88 -11.53 2.15
N LYS A 65 12.69 -12.13 2.15
CA LYS A 65 11.44 -11.40 2.41
C LYS A 65 11.44 -10.90 3.85
N PHE A 66 11.35 -9.58 4.04
CA PHE A 66 11.43 -8.97 5.36
C PHE A 66 10.21 -8.12 5.73
N LYS A 67 9.42 -7.68 4.75
CA LYS A 67 8.16 -6.95 5.02
C LYS A 67 7.04 -7.44 4.14
N VAL A 68 5.83 -7.38 4.67
CA VAL A 68 4.58 -7.50 3.91
C VAL A 68 3.73 -6.26 4.13
N VAL A 69 2.98 -5.86 3.11
CA VAL A 69 2.13 -4.67 3.15
C VAL A 69 0.73 -5.03 2.65
N LEU A 70 -0.27 -4.93 3.52
CA LEU A 70 -1.68 -4.99 3.17
C LEU A 70 -2.20 -3.58 2.88
N LYS A 71 -2.95 -3.42 1.79
CA LYS A 71 -3.65 -2.19 1.43
C LYS A 71 -5.12 -2.51 1.20
N VAL A 72 -6.01 -1.75 1.83
CA VAL A 72 -7.45 -1.87 1.63
C VAL A 72 -7.97 -0.55 1.09
N TYR A 73 -8.82 -0.66 0.07
CA TYR A 73 -9.39 0.46 -0.64
C TYR A 73 -10.91 0.40 -0.54
N ASP A 74 -11.52 1.57 -0.46
CA ASP A 74 -12.92 1.75 -0.79
C ASP A 74 -13.06 2.14 -2.26
N ILE A 75 -14.18 1.77 -2.87
CA ILE A 75 -14.50 2.14 -4.25
C ILE A 75 -15.62 3.18 -4.20
N TRP A 76 -15.38 4.39 -4.70
CA TRP A 76 -16.34 5.49 -4.76
C TRP A 76 -16.65 5.84 -6.23
N PRO A 77 -17.53 5.07 -6.91
CA PRO A 77 -17.82 5.26 -8.33
C PRO A 77 -18.35 6.65 -8.67
N GLU A 78 -19.15 7.23 -7.77
CA GLU A 78 -19.79 8.53 -7.93
C GLU A 78 -18.80 9.70 -7.96
N LYS A 79 -17.60 9.50 -7.39
CA LYS A 79 -16.49 10.47 -7.42
C LYS A 79 -15.36 10.05 -8.36
N ASN A 80 -15.48 8.90 -9.01
CA ASN A 80 -14.40 8.25 -9.77
C ASN A 80 -13.10 8.16 -8.95
N CYS A 81 -13.22 7.79 -7.67
CA CYS A 81 -12.10 7.77 -6.72
C CYS A 81 -11.99 6.41 -6.03
N VAL A 82 -10.76 5.99 -5.71
CA VAL A 82 -10.46 4.72 -5.03
C VAL A 82 -9.54 5.00 -3.84
N PRO A 83 -10.07 5.58 -2.73
CA PRO A 83 -9.25 5.88 -1.56
C PRO A 83 -8.71 4.63 -0.88
N GLN A 84 -7.45 4.69 -0.45
CA GLN A 84 -6.93 3.74 0.52
C GLN A 84 -7.47 4.11 1.90
N VAL A 85 -8.13 3.18 2.57
CA VAL A 85 -8.74 3.39 3.90
C VAL A 85 -7.98 2.68 5.01
N HIS A 86 -7.19 1.67 4.67
CA HIS A 86 -6.37 0.93 5.63
C HIS A 86 -5.03 0.53 5.00
N LEU A 87 -3.95 0.71 5.77
CA LEU A 87 -2.61 0.22 5.45
C LEU A 87 -2.06 -0.53 6.66
N GLU A 88 -1.59 -1.75 6.44
CA GLU A 88 -0.85 -2.50 7.43
C GLU A 88 0.48 -2.94 6.87
N VAL A 89 1.57 -2.57 7.56
CA VAL A 89 2.93 -3.02 7.27
C VAL A 89 3.36 -3.92 8.41
N TYR A 90 3.78 -5.14 8.09
CA TYR A 90 4.34 -6.07 9.07
C TYR A 90 5.79 -6.39 8.72
N ASP A 91 6.68 -6.19 9.69
CA ASP A 91 8.10 -6.54 9.59
C ASP A 91 8.32 -7.96 10.11
N LEU A 92 8.75 -8.85 9.23
CA LEU A 92 8.97 -10.27 9.50
C LEU A 92 10.24 -10.53 10.32
N ASN A 93 11.18 -9.57 10.35
CA ASN A 93 12.42 -9.72 11.12
C ASN A 93 12.21 -9.30 12.58
N THR A 94 11.45 -8.23 12.82
CA THR A 94 11.25 -7.68 14.17
C THR A 94 9.91 -8.07 14.79
N GLY A 95 8.93 -8.50 14.00
CA GLY A 95 7.56 -8.75 14.45
C GLY A 95 6.75 -7.48 14.70
N HIS A 96 7.29 -6.29 14.38
CA HIS A 96 6.58 -5.03 14.53
C HIS A 96 5.56 -4.81 13.41
N SER A 97 4.43 -4.22 13.76
CA SER A 97 3.41 -3.75 12.83
C SER A 97 3.30 -2.23 12.86
N THR A 98 3.03 -1.63 11.70
CA THR A 98 2.58 -0.25 11.56
C THR A 98 1.24 -0.24 10.86
N ILE A 99 0.25 0.39 11.47
CA ILE A 99 -1.13 0.44 10.98
C ILE A 99 -1.52 1.90 10.73
N ASN A 100 -2.15 2.18 9.58
CA ASN A 100 -2.75 3.47 9.29
C ASN A 100 -4.21 3.26 8.91
N GLU A 101 -5.12 3.78 9.74
CA GLU A 101 -6.54 3.90 9.44
C GLU A 101 -6.80 5.31 8.90
N ILE A 102 -7.29 5.42 7.68
CA ILE A 102 -7.42 6.70 6.98
C ILE A 102 -8.89 7.05 6.88
N GLY A 103 -9.32 8.03 7.69
CA GLY A 103 -10.69 8.52 7.74
C GLY A 103 -10.85 9.94 7.17
N ASN A 104 -12.10 10.40 7.05
CA ASN A 104 -12.45 11.76 6.60
C ASN A 104 -11.85 12.16 5.24
N ILE A 105 -11.73 11.19 4.32
CA ILE A 105 -11.10 11.41 3.02
C ILE A 105 -11.99 12.29 2.15
N LYS A 106 -11.41 13.34 1.58
CA LYS A 106 -12.06 14.25 0.63
C LYS A 106 -11.21 14.36 -0.62
N PHE A 107 -11.86 14.21 -1.77
CA PHE A 107 -11.25 14.42 -3.09
C PHE A 107 -11.80 15.68 -3.72
N ASN A 108 -11.06 16.20 -4.70
CA ASN A 108 -11.48 17.34 -5.53
C ASN A 108 -11.86 18.58 -4.70
N THR A 109 -11.18 18.78 -3.57
CA THR A 109 -11.29 19.99 -2.76
C THR A 109 -10.43 21.09 -3.36
N SER A 110 -10.90 22.33 -3.36
CA SER A 110 -10.16 23.50 -3.81
C SER A 110 -9.08 23.91 -2.80
N GLN A 111 -7.93 23.21 -2.81
CA GLN A 111 -6.78 23.58 -1.99
C GLN A 111 -5.90 24.59 -2.72
N ASP A 112 -5.56 25.66 -2.02
CA ASP A 112 -4.67 26.72 -2.53
C ASP A 112 -3.25 26.17 -2.73
N GLU A 113 -2.61 26.50 -3.85
CA GLU A 113 -1.24 26.08 -4.16
C GLU A 113 -0.23 26.53 -3.09
N ASN A 114 -0.48 27.68 -2.44
CA ASN A 114 0.35 28.18 -1.34
C ASN A 114 0.41 27.23 -0.14
N PHE A 115 -0.55 26.30 -0.02
CA PHE A 115 -0.52 25.24 0.98
C PHE A 115 0.71 24.34 0.81
N PHE A 116 1.18 24.13 -0.42
CA PHE A 116 2.30 23.26 -0.75
C PHE A 116 3.65 24.00 -0.76
N THR A 117 3.88 24.87 0.22
CA THR A 117 5.13 25.65 0.36
C THR A 117 5.86 25.35 1.67
N GLU A 118 7.18 25.48 1.68
CA GLU A 118 7.99 25.34 2.89
C GLU A 118 7.55 26.29 4.00
N LYS A 119 7.15 27.51 3.63
CA LYS A 119 6.64 28.52 4.57
C LYS A 119 5.41 28.03 5.34
N THR A 120 4.53 27.25 4.69
CA THR A 120 3.36 26.65 5.33
C THR A 120 3.77 25.56 6.33
N LEU A 121 4.78 24.74 6.01
CA LEU A 121 5.34 23.74 6.94
C LEU A 121 5.91 24.39 8.21
N MET A 122 6.65 25.49 8.07
CA MET A 122 7.29 26.20 9.19
C MET A 122 6.31 26.89 10.14
N ARG A 123 5.05 27.08 9.72
CA ARG A 123 3.99 27.69 10.54
C ARG A 123 3.18 26.68 11.33
N THR A 124 3.24 25.41 10.94
CA THR A 124 2.52 24.34 11.64
C THR A 124 3.23 24.08 12.96
N LYS A 125 2.54 24.31 14.08
CA LYS A 125 3.08 23.93 15.40
C LYS A 125 3.09 22.41 15.48
N TRP A 126 4.27 21.84 15.66
CA TRP A 126 4.48 20.44 15.99
C TRP A 126 4.45 20.28 17.51
#